data_AF-A0A9R1FB45-F1
#
_entry.id   AF-A0A9R1FB45-F1
#
_cell.length_a   1.000
_cell.length_b   1.000
_cell.length_c   1.000
_cell.angle_alpha   90.00
_cell.angle_beta   90.00
_cell.angle_gamma   90.00
#
_symmetry.space_group_name_H-M   'P 1'
#
loop_
_entity.id
_entity.type
_entity.pdbx_description
1 polymer ?
#
loop_
_entity_poly.entity_id
_entity_poly.type
_entity_poly.pdbx_seq_one_letter_code
_entity_poly.pdbx_strand_id
1 'polypeptide(L)'
;MASSSAAAAPYRFLSPLATTSRTLLSSILPTPATTRRRLLLSSTPAICAAAMAASGKAGSAPCKVVDSHLHVWASPLQAAENYPFFPGQEPTLRGDVDFLLECMDEAGVDGALIVQPINHMFDHSLVTSVLKKYPSKFIGCCLANPADDGSGIKQLEHLIVQEKYRAVRFNPNLWPSGQKMTNEVGRSLFAKAGELGAPVGIMVMKGISSYIQEIEELCTDYPATTVIFDHMAFCKPPTNDDEEKAFSSFLNLSRFPQVYVKYSALFRITREAYPYEDTSQLLSRVISSYGANRIMWGSDFPYVVPECGYKGAKEAISHVAGKAAVSSSDLEWILGKTVSQLFQGAWVTP
;
A
#
# COMPACT_ATOMS: atom_id res chain seq x y z
N MET A 1 14.73 60.21 12.86
CA MET A 1 14.21 60.94 11.68
C MET A 1 14.03 59.90 10.59
N ALA A 2 12.79 59.46 10.34
CA ALA A 2 11.86 60.02 9.34
C ALA A 2 12.27 59.57 7.92
N SER A 3 11.60 58.54 7.35
CA SER A 3 10.40 58.62 6.46
C SER A 3 10.84 58.64 4.99
N SER A 4 10.18 58.09 3.98
CA SER A 4 8.77 57.72 3.75
C SER A 4 8.69 56.86 2.46
N SER A 5 7.75 55.87 2.37
CA SER A 5 6.50 55.92 1.55
C SER A 5 6.67 55.58 0.04
N ALA A 6 5.78 54.89 -0.69
CA ALA A 6 4.58 54.07 -0.46
C ALA A 6 4.18 53.47 -1.85
N ALA A 7 3.70 52.22 -1.92
CA ALA A 7 2.30 51.80 -2.15
C ALA A 7 1.84 51.60 -3.61
N ALA A 8 1.19 50.45 -3.86
CA ALA A 8 -0.05 50.33 -4.67
C ALA A 8 -0.74 48.98 -4.39
N ALA A 9 -2.06 49.01 -4.23
CA ALA A 9 -2.98 47.90 -3.92
C ALA A 9 -3.61 47.30 -5.20
N PRO A 10 -4.44 46.24 -5.08
CA PRO A 10 -5.70 46.26 -5.83
C PRO A 10 -6.95 45.75 -5.09
N TYR A 11 -8.05 46.05 -5.76
CA TYR A 11 -9.47 46.07 -5.41
C TYR A 11 -10.11 44.70 -5.10
N ARG A 12 -11.13 44.71 -4.20
CA ARG A 12 -12.13 43.64 -4.06
C ARG A 12 -13.51 44.13 -4.49
N PHE A 13 -14.17 43.32 -5.33
CA PHE A 13 -15.55 43.46 -5.78
C PHE A 13 -16.54 42.99 -4.70
N LEU A 14 -17.65 43.71 -4.57
CA LEU A 14 -18.82 43.40 -3.74
C LEU A 14 -19.82 42.56 -4.56
N SER A 15 -20.39 41.51 -3.96
CA SER A 15 -21.57 40.79 -4.45
C SER A 15 -22.80 41.19 -3.65
N PRO A 16 -24.01 41.26 -4.25
CA PRO A 16 -25.23 41.47 -3.48
C PRO A 16 -26.03 40.18 -3.21
N LEU A 17 -26.68 40.27 -2.06
CA LEU A 17 -27.66 39.42 -1.37
C LEU A 17 -28.74 38.74 -2.22
N ALA A 18 -29.11 37.54 -1.76
CA ALA A 18 -30.33 36.81 -2.09
C ALA A 18 -31.52 37.30 -1.24
N THR A 19 -32.74 37.19 -1.78
CA THR A 19 -33.98 37.17 -0.97
C THR A 19 -35.12 36.44 -1.70
N THR A 20 -35.55 35.33 -1.08
CA THR A 20 -36.92 34.82 -0.87
C THR A 20 -38.05 35.07 -1.89
N SER A 21 -38.73 34.00 -2.31
CA SER A 21 -39.97 33.53 -1.66
C SER A 21 -40.63 32.33 -2.37
N ARG A 22 -41.09 31.39 -1.54
CA ARG A 22 -41.88 30.19 -1.87
C ARG A 22 -43.32 30.42 -1.42
N THR A 23 -44.31 29.99 -2.22
CA THR A 23 -45.73 29.69 -1.87
C THR A 23 -46.44 29.34 -3.20
N LEU A 24 -47.41 28.44 -3.39
CA LEU A 24 -48.26 27.56 -2.57
C LEU A 24 -48.78 26.36 -3.42
N LEU A 25 -49.00 25.24 -2.73
CA LEU A 25 -50.08 24.24 -2.84
C LEU A 25 -50.68 23.84 -4.20
N SER A 26 -50.72 22.53 -4.45
CA SER A 26 -51.99 21.79 -4.66
C SER A 26 -51.79 20.28 -4.52
N SER A 27 -52.45 19.70 -3.53
CA SER A 27 -52.71 18.27 -3.30
C SER A 27 -53.53 17.64 -4.43
N ILE A 28 -53.30 16.35 -4.74
CA ILE A 28 -54.31 15.30 -5.00
C ILE A 28 -53.59 13.92 -4.96
N LEU A 29 -54.08 13.04 -4.09
CA LEU A 29 -54.01 11.56 -4.11
C LEU A 29 -55.48 11.07 -4.00
N PRO A 30 -55.86 9.77 -4.14
CA PRO A 30 -55.07 8.53 -4.30
C PRO A 30 -55.63 7.53 -5.37
N THR A 31 -54.94 6.42 -5.65
CA THR A 31 -55.38 5.00 -5.41
C THR A 31 -54.61 3.96 -6.26
N PRO A 32 -54.52 2.69 -5.80
CA PRO A 32 -53.57 1.70 -6.28
C PRO A 32 -54.19 0.66 -7.23
N ALA A 33 -53.37 0.04 -8.07
CA ALA A 33 -53.74 -1.16 -8.82
C ALA A 33 -52.74 -2.28 -8.55
N THR A 34 -53.20 -3.29 -7.81
CA THR A 34 -52.60 -4.61 -7.67
C THR A 34 -52.90 -5.45 -8.90
N THR A 35 -51.98 -6.30 -9.34
CA THR A 35 -52.37 -7.50 -10.09
C THR A 35 -51.43 -8.66 -9.79
N ARG A 36 -52.01 -9.71 -9.19
CA ARG A 36 -51.47 -11.07 -9.04
C ARG A 36 -51.36 -11.75 -10.41
N ARG A 37 -50.34 -12.60 -10.58
CA ARG A 37 -50.37 -13.89 -11.32
C ARG A 37 -48.95 -14.49 -11.26
N ARG A 38 -48.68 -15.79 -11.12
CA ARG A 38 -49.36 -17.01 -10.67
C ARG A 38 -48.23 -18.04 -10.62
N LEU A 39 -48.11 -18.81 -9.54
CA LEU A 39 -47.23 -19.98 -9.47
C LEU A 39 -47.55 -20.96 -10.60
N LEU A 40 -46.53 -21.52 -11.23
CA LEU A 40 -46.58 -22.81 -11.91
C LEU A 40 -45.42 -23.66 -11.39
N LEU A 41 -45.77 -24.64 -10.55
CA LEU A 41 -44.93 -25.80 -10.29
C LEU A 41 -44.95 -26.68 -11.56
N SER A 42 -43.78 -27.11 -12.02
CA SER A 42 -43.64 -28.29 -12.86
C SER A 42 -42.68 -29.26 -12.18
N SER A 43 -43.24 -30.41 -11.79
CA SER A 43 -42.55 -31.58 -11.25
C SER A 43 -42.01 -32.46 -12.38
N THR A 44 -40.77 -32.93 -12.26
CA THR A 44 -40.33 -34.22 -12.81
C THR A 44 -39.39 -34.92 -11.82
N PRO A 45 -39.45 -36.27 -11.70
CA PRO A 45 -38.88 -37.01 -10.59
C PRO A 45 -37.47 -37.57 -10.85
N ALA A 46 -36.92 -38.12 -9.77
CA ALA A 46 -35.59 -38.67 -9.49
C ALA A 46 -34.94 -39.61 -10.54
N ILE A 47 -33.62 -39.75 -10.45
CA ILE A 47 -32.91 -41.03 -10.17
C ILE A 47 -31.47 -40.75 -9.67
N CYS A 48 -31.09 -41.60 -8.71
CA CYS A 48 -29.91 -41.65 -7.85
C CYS A 48 -28.53 -41.62 -8.54
N ALA A 49 -27.51 -41.13 -7.82
CA ALA A 49 -26.32 -41.92 -7.48
C ALA A 49 -25.49 -41.21 -6.39
N ALA A 50 -25.36 -41.87 -5.24
CA ALA A 50 -24.31 -41.59 -4.30
C ALA A 50 -22.96 -42.00 -4.92
N ALA A 51 -22.01 -41.08 -4.97
CA ALA A 51 -20.60 -41.39 -5.13
C ALA A 51 -19.86 -40.85 -3.91
N MET A 52 -19.37 -41.79 -3.11
CA MET A 52 -18.55 -41.60 -1.93
C MET A 52 -17.23 -40.88 -2.27
N ALA A 53 -16.80 -40.07 -1.30
CA ALA A 53 -15.43 -39.85 -0.86
C ALA A 53 -14.30 -40.26 -1.83
N ALA A 54 -13.72 -39.25 -2.46
CA ALA A 54 -12.27 -39.13 -2.62
C ALA A 54 -11.90 -37.65 -2.69
N SER A 55 -12.16 -36.90 -1.61
CA SER A 55 -11.39 -35.68 -1.38
C SER A 55 -10.00 -36.11 -0.97
N GLY A 56 -9.21 -36.54 -1.95
CA GLY A 56 -7.76 -36.57 -1.79
C GLY A 56 -7.36 -35.21 -1.25
N LYS A 57 -6.52 -35.19 -0.20
CA LYS A 57 -5.73 -34.00 0.09
C LYS A 57 -4.96 -33.71 -1.20
N ALA A 58 -5.51 -32.84 -2.04
CA ALA A 58 -4.67 -31.99 -2.86
C ALA A 58 -3.77 -31.32 -1.84
N GLY A 59 -2.53 -31.79 -1.72
CA GLY A 59 -1.53 -31.07 -0.95
C GLY A 59 -1.59 -29.66 -1.49
N SER A 60 -2.05 -28.71 -0.67
CA SER A 60 -2.02 -27.31 -1.07
C SER A 60 -0.58 -27.07 -1.50
N ALA A 61 -0.38 -26.62 -2.74
CA ALA A 61 0.94 -26.19 -3.16
C ALA A 61 1.50 -25.28 -2.05
N PRO A 62 2.77 -25.47 -1.65
CA PRO A 62 3.33 -24.72 -0.52
C PRO A 62 3.05 -23.23 -0.73
N CYS A 63 2.57 -22.57 0.33
CA CYS A 63 2.26 -21.15 0.26
C CYS A 63 3.52 -20.39 -0.15
N LYS A 64 3.44 -19.65 -1.26
CA LYS A 64 4.55 -18.81 -1.71
C LYS A 64 4.92 -17.83 -0.61
N VAL A 65 6.23 -17.65 -0.39
CA VAL A 65 6.77 -16.57 0.44
C VAL A 65 7.06 -15.40 -0.49
N VAL A 66 6.44 -14.26 -0.22
CA VAL A 66 6.54 -13.08 -1.08
C VAL A 66 6.96 -11.88 -0.25
N ASP A 67 8.04 -11.23 -0.69
CA ASP A 67 8.51 -9.98 -0.10
C ASP A 67 7.71 -8.79 -0.65
N SER A 68 6.82 -8.23 0.15
CA SER A 68 5.95 -7.14 -0.29
C SER A 68 6.61 -5.76 -0.31
N HIS A 69 7.87 -5.62 0.13
CA HIS A 69 8.53 -4.32 0.15
C HIS A 69 10.05 -4.47 0.04
N LEU A 70 10.57 -4.14 -1.13
CA LEU A 70 12.01 -3.95 -1.34
C LEU A 70 12.29 -2.92 -2.43
N HIS A 71 13.56 -2.58 -2.60
CA HIS A 71 14.09 -1.67 -3.59
C HIS A 71 15.20 -2.36 -4.39
N VAL A 72 15.40 -1.95 -5.64
CA VAL A 72 16.57 -2.32 -6.44
C VAL A 72 17.23 -1.07 -6.97
N TRP A 73 18.56 -1.05 -6.99
CA TRP A 73 19.35 0.07 -7.47
C TRP A 73 20.08 -0.30 -8.75
N ALA A 74 20.44 0.71 -9.53
CA ALA A 74 21.37 0.52 -10.61
C ALA A 74 22.73 0.09 -10.02
N SER A 75 23.36 -0.92 -10.61
CA SER A 75 24.80 -1.14 -10.37
C SER A 75 25.60 0.09 -10.83
N PRO A 76 26.85 0.29 -10.36
CA PRO A 76 27.67 1.41 -10.80
C PRO A 76 27.81 1.52 -12.32
N LEU A 77 27.91 0.38 -13.03
CA LEU A 77 27.95 0.34 -14.48
C LEU A 77 26.63 0.79 -15.11
N GLN A 78 25.52 0.23 -14.64
CA GLN A 78 24.17 0.59 -15.08
C GLN A 78 23.87 2.08 -14.85
N ALA A 79 24.31 2.64 -13.73
CA ALA A 79 24.12 4.03 -13.38
C ALA A 79 24.91 4.98 -14.30
N ALA A 80 26.11 4.56 -14.73
CA ALA A 80 26.93 5.33 -15.66
C ALA A 80 26.36 5.36 -17.09
N GLU A 81 25.58 4.36 -17.48
CA GLU A 81 25.14 4.19 -18.87
C GLU A 81 23.66 4.55 -19.08
N ASN A 82 22.76 3.90 -18.35
CA ASN A 82 21.34 3.82 -18.71
C ASN A 82 20.40 4.30 -17.61
N TYR A 83 20.81 4.19 -16.35
CA TYR A 83 19.93 4.38 -15.19
C TYR A 83 20.59 5.30 -14.16
N PRO A 84 20.84 6.57 -14.48
CA PRO A 84 21.50 7.49 -13.57
C PRO A 84 20.68 7.65 -12.28
N PHE A 85 21.39 7.85 -11.17
CA PHE A 85 20.74 8.27 -9.93
C PHE A 85 20.29 9.72 -10.04
N PHE A 86 19.23 10.06 -9.31
CA PHE A 86 18.87 11.44 -9.09
C PHE A 86 20.00 12.13 -8.30
N PRO A 87 20.44 13.34 -8.69
CA PRO A 87 21.59 13.99 -8.07
C PRO A 87 21.51 14.04 -6.54
N GLY A 88 22.55 13.54 -5.86
CA GLY A 88 22.63 13.50 -4.40
C GLY A 88 21.86 12.35 -3.75
N GLN A 89 21.32 11.43 -4.55
CA GLN A 89 20.67 10.20 -4.10
C GLN A 89 21.46 8.95 -4.48
N GLU A 90 22.78 9.07 -4.64
CA GLU A 90 23.66 7.94 -4.89
C GLU A 90 23.64 6.98 -3.68
N PRO A 91 23.41 5.68 -3.89
CA PRO A 91 23.37 4.72 -2.81
C PRO A 91 24.77 4.48 -2.22
N THR A 92 24.81 4.19 -0.92
CA THR A 92 26.05 3.88 -0.19
C THR A 92 26.28 2.38 0.00
N LEU A 93 25.35 1.52 -0.44
CA LEU A 93 25.43 0.07 -0.30
C LEU A 93 25.10 -0.63 -1.64
N ARG A 94 25.28 -1.94 -1.70
CA ARG A 94 24.96 -2.73 -2.90
C ARG A 94 23.49 -3.13 -2.87
N GLY A 95 22.79 -2.97 -3.98
CA GLY A 95 21.35 -3.23 -4.07
C GLY A 95 20.87 -3.60 -5.47
N ASP A 96 21.76 -4.07 -6.34
CA ASP A 96 21.40 -4.50 -7.68
C ASP A 96 20.53 -5.77 -7.69
N VAL A 97 19.82 -5.99 -8.80
CA VAL A 97 18.89 -7.11 -8.95
C VAL A 97 19.57 -8.48 -8.88
N ASP A 98 20.82 -8.60 -9.31
CA ASP A 98 21.54 -9.87 -9.25
C ASP A 98 21.85 -10.24 -7.79
N PHE A 99 22.28 -9.26 -6.99
CA PHE A 99 22.41 -9.46 -5.54
C PHE A 99 21.07 -9.77 -4.86
N LEU A 100 19.98 -9.12 -5.28
CA LEU A 100 18.65 -9.44 -4.76
C LEU A 100 18.27 -10.89 -5.04
N LEU A 101 18.53 -11.40 -6.25
CA LEU A 101 18.22 -12.78 -6.63
C LEU A 101 19.01 -13.77 -5.78
N GLU A 102 20.30 -13.52 -5.54
CA GLU A 102 21.13 -14.31 -4.61
C GLU A 102 20.50 -14.36 -3.21
N CYS A 103 20.12 -13.20 -2.67
CA CYS A 103 19.47 -13.10 -1.35
C CYS A 103 18.15 -13.86 -1.27
N MET A 104 17.30 -13.72 -2.30
CA MET A 104 16.00 -14.39 -2.36
C MET A 104 16.13 -15.91 -2.45
N ASP A 105 17.07 -16.39 -3.26
CA ASP A 105 17.32 -17.82 -3.42
C ASP A 105 17.86 -18.42 -2.10
N GLU A 106 18.77 -17.75 -1.40
CA GLU A 106 19.27 -18.18 -0.08
C GLU A 106 18.17 -18.22 0.98
N ALA A 107 17.26 -17.24 0.98
CA ALA A 107 16.19 -17.12 1.94
C ALA A 107 14.95 -17.97 1.59
N GLY A 108 14.87 -18.54 0.39
CA GLY A 108 13.68 -19.21 -0.13
C GLY A 108 12.49 -18.26 -0.21
N VAL A 109 12.65 -17.14 -0.94
CA VAL A 109 11.58 -16.19 -1.26
C VAL A 109 11.23 -16.31 -2.74
N ASP A 110 9.96 -16.55 -3.02
CA ASP A 110 9.48 -16.93 -4.36
C ASP A 110 9.28 -15.73 -5.29
N GLY A 111 9.02 -14.56 -4.72
CA GLY A 111 8.77 -13.33 -5.48
C GLY A 111 8.76 -12.08 -4.61
N ALA A 112 8.74 -10.91 -5.25
CA ALA A 112 8.70 -9.64 -4.54
C ALA A 112 7.91 -8.53 -5.25
N LEU A 113 7.49 -7.54 -4.47
CA LEU A 113 7.01 -6.23 -4.93
C LEU A 113 8.16 -5.21 -4.82
N ILE A 114 8.69 -4.79 -5.98
CA ILE A 114 9.72 -3.75 -6.06
C ILE A 114 9.05 -2.39 -5.95
N VAL A 115 9.34 -1.69 -4.86
CA VAL A 115 8.94 -0.30 -4.67
C VAL A 115 9.98 0.60 -5.34
N GLN A 116 9.52 1.56 -6.15
CA GLN A 116 10.38 2.52 -6.82
C GLN A 116 11.33 3.18 -5.79
N PRO A 117 12.66 3.04 -5.96
CA PRO A 117 13.62 3.63 -5.03
C PRO A 117 13.67 5.14 -5.20
N ILE A 118 13.83 5.86 -4.09
CA ILE A 118 14.01 7.32 -4.13
C ILE A 118 15.27 7.72 -4.91
N ASN A 119 16.25 6.81 -5.02
CA ASN A 119 17.50 6.99 -5.75
C ASN A 119 17.31 7.31 -7.24
N HIS A 120 16.18 6.91 -7.84
CA HIS A 120 15.84 7.23 -9.23
C HIS A 120 14.62 8.17 -9.34
N MET A 121 14.08 8.63 -8.20
CA MET A 121 12.90 9.51 -8.14
C MET A 121 11.77 9.02 -9.07
N PHE A 122 11.38 9.85 -10.05
CA PHE A 122 10.29 9.56 -11.00
C PHE A 122 10.78 8.90 -12.30
N ASP A 123 12.07 8.61 -12.44
CA ASP A 123 12.59 7.76 -13.51
C ASP A 123 12.43 6.29 -13.13
N HIS A 124 11.46 5.63 -13.75
CA HIS A 124 11.10 4.23 -13.49
C HIS A 124 11.79 3.25 -14.44
N SER A 125 12.71 3.71 -15.30
CA SER A 125 13.32 2.90 -16.37
C SER A 125 14.07 1.68 -15.83
N LEU A 126 14.85 1.82 -14.75
CA LEU A 126 15.53 0.70 -14.11
C LEU A 126 14.54 -0.37 -13.66
N VAL A 127 13.56 -0.01 -12.82
CA VAL A 127 12.61 -0.97 -12.27
C VAL A 127 11.79 -1.60 -13.39
N THR A 128 11.35 -0.82 -14.38
CA THR A 128 10.67 -1.32 -15.58
C THR A 128 11.50 -2.39 -16.30
N SER A 129 12.81 -2.15 -16.47
CA SER A 129 13.70 -3.14 -17.10
C SER A 129 13.78 -4.45 -16.30
N VAL A 130 13.79 -4.36 -14.97
CA VAL A 130 13.81 -5.52 -14.06
C VAL A 130 12.51 -6.31 -14.14
N LEU A 131 11.35 -5.62 -14.14
CA LEU A 131 10.04 -6.27 -14.26
C LEU A 131 9.90 -7.01 -15.60
N LYS A 132 10.40 -6.42 -16.70
CA LYS A 132 10.41 -7.06 -18.02
C LYS A 132 11.36 -8.27 -18.08
N LYS A 133 12.49 -8.21 -17.40
CA LYS A 133 13.47 -9.31 -17.35
C LYS A 133 12.99 -10.50 -16.50
N TYR A 134 12.27 -10.24 -15.41
CA TYR A 134 11.82 -11.28 -14.46
C TYR A 134 10.32 -11.18 -14.12
N PRO A 135 9.41 -11.30 -15.11
CA PRO A 135 7.98 -11.04 -14.92
C PRO A 135 7.27 -12.04 -14.00
N SER A 136 7.85 -13.22 -13.77
CA SER A 136 7.32 -14.22 -12.84
C SER A 136 7.84 -14.06 -11.41
N LYS A 137 8.90 -13.28 -11.17
CA LYS A 137 9.47 -13.04 -9.84
C LYS A 137 9.07 -11.68 -9.27
N PHE A 138 8.86 -10.67 -10.11
CA PHE A 138 8.66 -9.29 -9.64
C PHE A 138 7.41 -8.63 -10.19
N ILE A 139 6.77 -7.84 -9.33
CA ILE A 139 5.82 -6.79 -9.71
C ILE A 139 6.31 -5.44 -9.18
N GLY A 140 5.80 -4.34 -9.72
CA GLY A 140 6.24 -2.99 -9.37
C GLY A 140 5.22 -2.17 -8.59
N CYS A 141 5.72 -1.35 -7.67
CA CYS A 141 5.02 -0.22 -7.05
C CYS A 141 5.71 1.08 -7.50
N CYS A 142 5.05 1.90 -8.32
CA CYS A 142 5.62 3.14 -8.84
C CYS A 142 5.59 4.25 -7.78
N LEU A 143 6.33 5.34 -7.98
CA LEU A 143 6.29 6.52 -7.12
C LEU A 143 5.33 7.56 -7.71
N ALA A 144 4.36 8.03 -6.91
CA ALA A 144 3.46 9.10 -7.34
C ALA A 144 4.23 10.43 -7.42
N ASN A 145 4.14 11.11 -8.57
CA ASN A 145 4.66 12.47 -8.75
C ASN A 145 3.57 13.50 -8.39
N PRO A 146 3.73 14.28 -7.30
CA PRO A 146 2.72 15.24 -6.85
C PRO A 146 2.84 16.62 -7.51
N ALA A 147 3.55 16.73 -8.65
CA ALA A 147 3.59 17.95 -9.45
C ALA A 147 2.18 18.41 -9.87
N ASP A 148 1.94 19.72 -9.83
CA ASP A 148 0.66 20.37 -10.09
C ASP A 148 0.41 20.69 -11.58
N ASP A 149 1.26 20.20 -12.47
CA ASP A 149 1.15 20.33 -13.93
C ASP A 149 0.37 19.19 -14.61
N GLY A 150 -0.16 18.25 -13.81
CA GLY A 150 -0.90 17.07 -14.26
C GLY A 150 -0.03 15.97 -14.89
N SER A 151 1.29 16.14 -14.96
CA SER A 151 2.22 15.13 -15.49
C SER A 151 2.19 13.84 -14.67
N GLY A 152 2.05 13.95 -13.34
CA GLY A 152 2.02 12.80 -12.44
C GLY A 152 0.85 11.84 -12.67
N ILE A 153 -0.33 12.37 -13.00
CA ILE A 153 -1.52 11.55 -13.31
C ILE A 153 -1.30 10.78 -14.61
N LYS A 154 -0.78 11.44 -15.65
CA LYS A 154 -0.46 10.80 -16.94
C LYS A 154 0.63 9.74 -16.77
N GLN A 155 1.64 10.02 -15.96
CA GLN A 155 2.70 9.07 -15.66
C GLN A 155 2.16 7.85 -14.90
N LEU A 156 1.31 8.06 -13.89
CA LEU A 156 0.66 6.97 -13.15
C LEU A 156 -0.13 6.05 -14.09
N GLU A 157 -0.98 6.62 -14.94
CA GLU A 157 -1.77 5.84 -15.90
C GLU A 157 -0.87 5.06 -16.85
N HIS A 158 0.18 5.69 -17.39
CA HIS A 158 1.15 5.02 -18.25
C HIS A 158 1.85 3.85 -17.54
N LEU A 159 2.35 4.05 -16.32
CA LEU A 159 3.08 3.02 -15.58
C LEU A 159 2.19 1.82 -15.22
N ILE A 160 0.95 2.05 -14.80
CA ILE A 160 0.03 0.97 -14.45
C ILE A 160 -0.48 0.25 -15.71
N VAL A 161 -0.93 0.98 -16.72
CA VAL A 161 -1.61 0.40 -17.89
C VAL A 161 -0.62 -0.18 -18.90
N GLN A 162 0.46 0.53 -19.19
CA GLN A 162 1.43 0.14 -20.23
C GLN A 162 2.57 -0.68 -19.64
N GLU A 163 3.23 -0.18 -18.58
CA GLU A 163 4.38 -0.84 -17.96
C GLU A 163 4.01 -1.89 -16.89
N LYS A 164 2.71 -2.09 -16.67
CA LYS A 164 2.14 -3.16 -15.81
C LYS A 164 2.58 -3.10 -14.34
N TYR A 165 2.90 -1.91 -13.84
CA TYR A 165 2.98 -1.67 -12.40
C TYR A 165 1.64 -2.01 -11.74
N ARG A 166 1.69 -2.49 -10.50
CA ARG A 166 0.52 -3.03 -9.79
C ARG A 166 0.12 -2.18 -8.58
N ALA A 167 0.95 -1.24 -8.17
CA ALA A 167 0.70 -0.35 -7.04
C ALA A 167 1.39 1.00 -7.27
N VAL A 168 1.03 1.99 -6.45
CA VAL A 168 1.66 3.31 -6.42
C VAL A 168 1.98 3.72 -4.98
N ARG A 169 3.11 4.36 -4.73
CA ARG A 169 3.52 4.86 -3.43
C ARG A 169 3.34 6.38 -3.35
N PHE A 170 2.64 6.80 -2.30
CA PHE A 170 2.64 8.16 -1.80
C PHE A 170 3.74 8.30 -0.77
N ASN A 171 4.63 9.27 -0.99
CA ASN A 171 5.61 9.72 -0.01
C ASN A 171 5.30 11.20 0.31
N PRO A 172 4.61 11.50 1.43
CA PRO A 172 4.21 12.87 1.77
C PRO A 172 5.38 13.86 1.84
N ASN A 173 6.61 13.41 2.06
CA ASN A 173 7.79 14.28 2.04
C ASN A 173 8.12 14.82 0.64
N LEU A 174 7.53 14.26 -0.42
CA LEU A 174 7.69 14.74 -1.80
C LEU A 174 6.61 15.72 -2.24
N TRP A 175 5.56 15.91 -1.42
CA TRP A 175 4.60 16.97 -1.69
C TRP A 175 5.28 18.33 -1.53
N PRO A 176 4.87 19.35 -2.32
CA PRO A 176 5.40 20.69 -2.13
C PRO A 176 5.23 21.17 -0.69
N SER A 177 6.18 21.96 -0.19
CA SER A 177 6.18 22.41 1.20
C SER A 177 4.83 23.05 1.59
N GLY A 178 4.28 22.62 2.72
CA GLY A 178 2.98 23.08 3.22
C GLY A 178 1.75 22.47 2.54
N GLN A 179 1.93 21.65 1.51
CA GLN A 179 0.83 20.92 0.87
C GLN A 179 0.52 19.60 1.59
N LYS A 180 -0.75 19.23 1.53
CA LYS A 180 -1.30 17.97 2.05
C LYS A 180 -1.44 16.94 0.92
N MET A 181 -1.40 15.65 1.26
CA MET A 181 -1.82 14.57 0.37
C MET A 181 -3.28 14.73 -0.08
N THR A 182 -4.12 15.38 0.72
CA THR A 182 -5.52 15.67 0.39
C THR A 182 -5.73 16.96 -0.39
N ASN A 183 -4.69 17.56 -0.97
CA ASN A 183 -4.87 18.61 -1.96
C ASN A 183 -5.47 18.06 -3.27
N GLU A 184 -5.80 18.94 -4.22
CA GLU A 184 -6.44 18.56 -5.49
C GLU A 184 -5.65 17.50 -6.27
N VAL A 185 -4.32 17.67 -6.36
CA VAL A 185 -3.42 16.75 -7.07
C VAL A 185 -3.39 15.38 -6.38
N GLY A 186 -3.21 15.35 -5.06
CA GLY A 186 -3.12 14.10 -4.31
C GLY A 186 -4.44 13.32 -4.30
N ARG A 187 -5.59 14.02 -4.18
CA ARG A 187 -6.92 13.40 -4.36
C ARG A 187 -7.09 12.82 -5.76
N SER A 188 -6.66 13.55 -6.79
CA SER A 188 -6.76 13.09 -8.18
C SER A 188 -5.88 11.86 -8.44
N LEU A 189 -4.66 11.84 -7.91
CA LEU A 189 -3.77 10.67 -7.98
C LEU A 189 -4.36 9.47 -7.24
N PHE A 190 -4.91 9.67 -6.04
CA PHE A 190 -5.51 8.62 -5.22
C PHE A 190 -6.76 8.03 -5.87
N ALA A 191 -7.63 8.88 -6.42
CA ALA A 191 -8.79 8.47 -7.18
C ALA A 191 -8.39 7.67 -8.43
N LYS A 192 -7.43 8.18 -9.21
CA LYS A 192 -6.93 7.50 -10.42
C LYS A 192 -6.33 6.13 -10.10
N ALA A 193 -5.58 6.00 -9.00
CA ALA A 193 -5.05 4.72 -8.57
C ALA A 193 -6.18 3.71 -8.28
N GLY A 194 -7.24 4.14 -7.59
CA GLY A 194 -8.43 3.32 -7.34
C GLY A 194 -9.16 2.91 -8.62
N GLU A 195 -9.37 3.84 -9.55
CA GLU A 195 -9.98 3.55 -10.87
C GLU A 195 -9.19 2.50 -11.65
N LEU A 196 -7.86 2.52 -11.54
CA LEU A 196 -6.96 1.58 -12.20
C LEU A 196 -6.78 0.26 -11.40
N GLY A 197 -7.39 0.14 -10.23
CA GLY A 197 -7.25 -1.01 -9.34
C GLY A 197 -5.85 -1.16 -8.72
N ALA A 198 -5.08 -0.08 -8.65
CA ALA A 198 -3.74 -0.05 -8.07
C ALA A 198 -3.79 0.39 -6.60
N PRO A 199 -3.39 -0.46 -5.63
CA PRO A 199 -3.27 -0.06 -4.24
C PRO A 199 -2.28 1.10 -4.06
N VAL A 200 -2.61 2.00 -3.13
CA VAL A 200 -1.77 3.14 -2.75
C VAL A 200 -0.99 2.81 -1.48
N GLY A 201 0.32 2.61 -1.62
CA GLY A 201 1.26 2.52 -0.50
C GLY A 201 1.48 3.89 0.13
N ILE A 202 1.37 4.03 1.46
CA ILE A 202 1.59 5.29 2.17
C ILE A 202 2.85 5.17 3.05
N MET A 203 3.86 5.97 2.71
CA MET A 203 5.14 6.05 3.42
C MET A 203 5.19 7.26 4.35
N VAL A 204 4.85 7.08 5.62
CA VAL A 204 4.92 8.15 6.65
C VAL A 204 6.19 8.06 7.48
N MET A 205 7.35 8.29 6.86
CA MET A 205 8.67 8.08 7.49
C MET A 205 8.88 8.84 8.82
N LYS A 206 8.16 9.94 9.05
CA LYS A 206 8.21 10.75 10.28
C LYS A 206 7.17 10.34 11.33
N GLY A 207 6.51 9.20 11.14
CA GLY A 207 5.40 8.72 11.96
C GLY A 207 4.04 9.15 11.41
N ILE A 208 3.00 8.40 11.77
CA ILE A 208 1.65 8.54 11.23
C ILE A 208 0.87 9.75 11.78
N SER A 209 1.21 10.25 12.98
CA SER A 209 0.36 11.18 13.74
C SER A 209 -0.07 12.42 12.95
N SER A 210 0.84 13.01 12.17
CA SER A 210 0.55 14.20 11.36
C SER A 210 -0.31 13.94 10.13
N TYR A 211 -0.52 12.67 9.77
CA TYR A 211 -1.21 12.27 8.53
C TYR A 211 -2.53 11.53 8.77
N ILE A 212 -2.88 11.22 10.03
CA ILE A 212 -4.11 10.47 10.37
C ILE A 212 -5.35 11.10 9.72
N GLN A 213 -5.54 12.41 9.87
CA GLN A 213 -6.71 13.09 9.31
C GLN A 213 -6.76 12.97 7.78
N GLU A 214 -5.64 13.19 7.10
CA GLU A 214 -5.57 13.12 5.63
C GLU A 214 -5.87 11.71 5.13
N ILE A 215 -5.36 10.70 5.82
CA ILE A 215 -5.61 9.29 5.53
C ILE A 215 -7.09 8.94 5.71
N GLU A 216 -7.71 9.38 6.80
CA GLU A 216 -9.13 9.12 7.08
C GLU A 216 -10.03 9.78 6.04
N GLU A 217 -9.70 11.01 5.63
CA GLU A 217 -10.37 11.71 4.52
C GLU A 217 -10.26 10.90 3.22
N LEU A 218 -9.04 10.48 2.82
CA LEU A 218 -8.84 9.68 1.60
C LEU A 218 -9.59 8.34 1.65
N CYS A 219 -9.55 7.62 2.77
CA CYS A 219 -10.24 6.34 2.91
C CYS A 219 -11.77 6.48 2.92
N THR A 220 -12.28 7.58 3.47
CA THR A 220 -13.73 7.87 3.52
C THR A 220 -14.25 8.28 2.15
N ASP A 221 -13.53 9.17 1.46
CA ASP A 221 -13.97 9.74 0.19
C ASP A 221 -13.79 8.76 -0.98
N TYR A 222 -12.82 7.85 -0.89
CA TYR A 222 -12.49 6.88 -1.95
C TYR A 222 -12.44 5.43 -1.41
N PRO A 223 -13.59 4.86 -1.01
CA PRO A 223 -13.64 3.53 -0.39
C PRO A 223 -13.20 2.38 -1.31
N ALA A 224 -13.16 2.62 -2.62
CA ALA A 224 -12.70 1.64 -3.62
C ALA A 224 -11.16 1.61 -3.77
N THR A 225 -10.44 2.64 -3.32
CA THR A 225 -8.98 2.69 -3.42
C THR A 225 -8.36 1.95 -2.25
N THR A 226 -7.67 0.85 -2.52
CA THR A 226 -6.94 0.10 -1.49
C THR A 226 -5.75 0.92 -0.97
N VAL A 227 -5.53 0.89 0.35
CA VAL A 227 -4.39 1.55 1.00
C VAL A 227 -3.49 0.49 1.62
N ILE A 228 -2.17 0.67 1.52
CA ILE A 228 -1.18 -0.17 2.19
C ILE A 228 -0.26 0.73 3.01
N PHE A 229 -0.21 0.56 4.33
CA PHE A 229 0.79 1.26 5.15
C PHE A 229 2.15 0.59 5.01
N ASP A 230 3.15 1.36 4.56
CA ASP A 230 4.53 0.91 4.57
C ASP A 230 5.07 0.89 6.01
N HIS A 231 5.86 -0.13 6.34
CA HIS A 231 6.60 -0.27 7.60
C HIS A 231 5.80 0.04 8.87
N MET A 232 4.59 -0.53 9.00
CA MET A 232 3.70 -0.30 10.16
C MET A 232 3.42 1.19 10.42
N ALA A 233 3.41 2.00 9.36
CA ALA A 233 3.30 3.45 9.44
C ALA A 233 4.33 4.11 10.37
N PHE A 234 5.51 3.50 10.49
CA PHE A 234 6.62 3.90 11.38
C PHE A 234 6.25 3.92 12.87
N CYS A 235 5.19 3.21 13.28
CA CYS A 235 4.92 2.98 14.69
C CYS A 235 5.96 2.02 15.29
N LYS A 236 6.60 2.44 16.38
CA LYS A 236 7.51 1.64 17.20
C LYS A 236 6.77 1.04 18.40
N PRO A 237 7.32 0.04 19.10
CA PRO A 237 6.82 -0.36 20.42
C PRO A 237 6.75 0.89 21.32
N PRO A 238 5.54 1.26 21.78
CA PRO A 238 5.31 2.53 22.44
C PRO A 238 5.95 2.54 23.83
N THR A 239 6.59 3.65 24.17
CA THR A 239 7.29 3.87 25.46
C THR A 239 6.72 5.05 26.24
N ASN A 240 5.78 5.79 25.65
CA ASN A 240 5.10 6.93 26.23
C ASN A 240 3.69 7.09 25.64
N ASP A 241 2.89 7.96 26.25
CA ASP A 241 1.49 8.16 25.89
C ASP A 241 1.29 8.67 24.46
N ASP A 242 2.22 9.47 23.93
CA ASP A 242 2.08 10.04 22.59
C ASP A 242 2.35 8.99 21.51
N GLU A 243 3.32 8.10 21.72
CA GLU A 243 3.54 6.92 20.88
C GLU A 243 2.36 5.95 20.97
N GLU A 244 1.80 5.73 22.17
CA GLU A 244 0.63 4.86 22.36
C GLU A 244 -0.62 5.43 21.66
N LYS A 245 -0.84 6.75 21.70
CA LYS A 245 -1.91 7.43 20.94
C LYS A 245 -1.70 7.31 19.44
N ALA A 246 -0.47 7.49 18.95
CA ALA A 246 -0.15 7.36 17.54
C ALA A 246 -0.43 5.93 17.04
N PHE A 247 0.03 4.92 17.80
CA PHE A 247 -0.20 3.52 17.47
C PHE A 247 -1.68 3.15 17.57
N SER A 248 -2.40 3.62 18.59
CA SER A 248 -3.85 3.41 18.72
C SER A 248 -4.63 4.04 17.55
N SER A 249 -4.23 5.23 17.11
CA SER A 249 -4.83 5.89 15.94
C SER A 249 -4.58 5.08 14.66
N PHE A 250 -3.37 4.55 14.49
CA PHE A 250 -3.05 3.62 13.42
C PHE A 250 -3.88 2.33 13.48
N LEU A 251 -4.04 1.71 14.65
CA LEU A 251 -4.89 0.52 14.80
C LEU A 251 -6.36 0.81 14.46
N ASN A 252 -6.87 1.99 14.82
CA ASN A 252 -8.23 2.42 14.53
C ASN A 252 -8.51 2.59 13.03
N LEU A 253 -7.49 2.70 12.17
CA LEU A 253 -7.67 2.70 10.71
C LEU A 253 -8.10 1.34 10.17
N SER A 254 -7.98 0.25 10.96
CA SER A 254 -8.47 -1.08 10.60
C SER A 254 -9.99 -1.16 10.38
N ARG A 255 -10.75 -0.15 10.85
CA ARG A 255 -12.18 0.00 10.57
C ARG A 255 -12.49 0.20 9.08
N PHE A 256 -11.51 0.66 8.30
CA PHE A 256 -11.58 0.75 6.85
C PHE A 256 -11.18 -0.60 6.23
N PRO A 257 -12.10 -1.35 5.61
CA PRO A 257 -11.82 -2.70 5.11
C PRO A 257 -10.79 -2.74 3.98
N GLN A 258 -10.56 -1.61 3.30
CA GLN A 258 -9.60 -1.46 2.22
C GLN A 258 -8.17 -1.13 2.69
N VAL A 259 -7.92 -1.10 4.00
CA VAL A 259 -6.59 -0.77 4.57
C VAL A 259 -5.82 -2.03 4.94
N TYR A 260 -4.62 -2.13 4.39
CA TYR A 260 -3.63 -3.19 4.59
C TYR A 260 -2.37 -2.62 5.23
N VAL A 261 -1.54 -3.51 5.76
CA VAL A 261 -0.32 -3.15 6.49
C VAL A 261 0.85 -4.01 6.04
N LYS A 262 2.00 -3.39 5.80
CA LYS A 262 3.27 -4.09 5.65
C LYS A 262 3.98 -4.18 6.99
N TYR A 263 4.07 -5.39 7.54
CA TYR A 263 4.92 -5.72 8.67
C TYR A 263 6.34 -5.95 8.13
N SER A 264 7.07 -4.85 7.95
CA SER A 264 8.30 -4.79 7.16
C SER A 264 9.32 -3.86 7.80
N ALA A 265 10.58 -3.98 7.39
CA ALA A 265 11.69 -3.15 7.90
C ALA A 265 11.78 -3.14 9.43
N LEU A 266 11.72 -4.30 10.08
CA LEU A 266 11.66 -4.37 11.56
C LEU A 266 12.80 -3.61 12.25
N PHE A 267 13.99 -3.61 11.65
CA PHE A 267 15.15 -2.83 12.10
C PHE A 267 14.89 -1.31 12.23
N ARG A 268 13.89 -0.76 11.51
CA ARG A 268 13.52 0.66 11.59
C ARG A 268 12.57 0.97 12.75
N ILE A 269 11.76 0.00 13.15
CA ILE A 269 10.68 0.19 14.12
C ILE A 269 10.95 -0.46 15.49
N THR A 270 11.90 -1.38 15.57
CA THR A 270 12.39 -1.98 16.82
C THR A 270 13.18 -0.97 17.67
N ARG A 271 13.30 -1.29 18.95
CA ARG A 271 14.20 -0.69 19.94
C ARG A 271 15.23 -1.69 20.46
N GLU A 272 15.16 -2.94 20.02
CA GLU A 272 16.01 -4.04 20.45
C GLU A 272 16.90 -4.54 19.32
N ALA A 273 17.93 -5.29 19.69
CA ALA A 273 18.77 -5.97 18.71
C ALA A 273 17.98 -7.09 18.00
N TYR A 274 18.50 -7.56 16.87
CA TYR A 274 18.00 -8.77 16.21
C TYR A 274 17.86 -9.93 17.24
N PRO A 275 16.74 -10.68 17.26
CA PRO A 275 15.69 -10.77 16.24
C PRO A 275 14.49 -9.82 16.44
N TYR A 276 14.67 -8.67 17.10
CA TYR A 276 13.67 -7.60 17.22
C TYR A 276 12.43 -8.02 18.03
N GLU A 277 12.65 -8.68 19.17
CA GLU A 277 11.60 -9.35 19.96
C GLU A 277 10.50 -8.39 20.44
N ASP A 278 10.83 -7.15 20.79
CA ASP A 278 9.89 -6.09 21.13
C ASP A 278 8.79 -5.83 20.08
N THR A 279 9.05 -6.11 18.80
CA THR A 279 8.08 -5.95 17.72
C THR A 279 6.94 -6.98 17.76
N SER A 280 7.03 -8.02 18.60
CA SER A 280 5.97 -9.04 18.83
C SER A 280 4.69 -8.44 19.37
N GLN A 281 4.80 -7.43 20.24
CA GLN A 281 3.64 -6.73 20.80
C GLN A 281 2.90 -5.94 19.70
N LEU A 282 3.64 -5.31 18.79
CA LEU A 282 3.05 -4.64 17.63
C LEU A 282 2.32 -5.64 16.73
N LEU A 283 2.96 -6.78 16.43
CA LEU A 283 2.39 -7.81 15.59
C LEU A 283 1.07 -8.35 16.15
N SER A 284 1.05 -8.69 17.44
CA SER A 284 -0.16 -9.19 18.12
C SER A 284 -1.33 -8.18 18.05
N ARG A 285 -1.06 -6.90 18.31
CA ARG A 285 -2.08 -5.84 18.30
C ARG A 285 -2.58 -5.52 16.88
N VAL A 286 -1.71 -5.56 15.88
CA VAL A 286 -2.11 -5.38 14.47
C VAL A 286 -2.89 -6.57 13.96
N ILE A 287 -2.51 -7.82 14.29
CA ILE A 287 -3.32 -9.01 13.95
C ILE A 287 -4.72 -8.88 14.58
N SER A 288 -4.80 -8.48 15.84
CA SER A 288 -6.09 -8.32 16.54
C SER A 288 -7.01 -7.27 15.90
N SER A 289 -6.44 -6.23 15.27
CA SER A 289 -7.20 -5.13 14.68
C SER A 289 -7.50 -5.36 13.19
N TYR A 290 -6.49 -5.78 12.42
CA TYR A 290 -6.55 -5.90 10.96
C TYR A 290 -6.89 -7.32 10.49
N GLY A 291 -6.60 -8.34 11.30
CA GLY A 291 -6.53 -9.72 10.83
C GLY A 291 -5.26 -9.99 10.01
N ALA A 292 -4.72 -11.20 10.12
CA ALA A 292 -3.50 -11.59 9.39
C ALA A 292 -3.67 -11.48 7.87
N ASN A 293 -4.90 -11.65 7.36
CA ASN A 293 -5.27 -11.51 5.95
C ASN A 293 -5.22 -10.07 5.40
N ARG A 294 -4.88 -9.08 6.23
CA ARG A 294 -4.57 -7.70 5.81
C ARG A 294 -3.14 -7.28 6.13
N ILE A 295 -2.30 -8.21 6.59
CA ILE A 295 -0.90 -7.97 6.93
C ILE A 295 0.00 -8.74 5.97
N MET A 296 1.08 -8.13 5.50
CA MET A 296 2.06 -8.74 4.61
C MET A 296 3.49 -8.43 5.05
N TRP A 297 4.40 -9.40 4.95
CA TRP A 297 5.81 -9.24 5.24
C TRP A 297 6.54 -8.49 4.13
N GLY A 298 7.56 -7.70 4.47
CA GLY A 298 8.53 -7.18 3.51
C GLY A 298 9.89 -6.93 4.14
N SER A 299 10.97 -7.08 3.37
CA SER A 299 12.34 -7.03 3.90
C SER A 299 12.88 -5.62 4.06
N ASP A 300 12.50 -4.70 3.17
CA ASP A 300 13.18 -3.42 2.91
C ASP A 300 14.64 -3.59 2.43
N PHE A 301 14.90 -4.64 1.65
CA PHE A 301 16.14 -4.74 0.87
C PHE A 301 16.33 -3.50 -0.01
N PRO A 302 17.57 -2.99 -0.18
CA PRO A 302 18.82 -3.53 0.36
C PRO A 302 19.19 -2.99 1.76
N TYR A 303 18.37 -2.13 2.37
CA TYR A 303 18.68 -1.53 3.68
C TYR A 303 18.76 -2.55 4.82
N VAL A 304 18.05 -3.68 4.71
CA VAL A 304 18.09 -4.73 5.73
C VAL A 304 19.38 -5.56 5.73
N VAL A 305 20.14 -5.52 4.62
CA VAL A 305 21.36 -6.31 4.45
C VAL A 305 22.41 -6.03 5.52
N PRO A 306 22.82 -4.77 5.79
CA PRO A 306 23.79 -4.46 6.84
C PRO A 306 23.25 -4.69 8.27
N GLU A 307 21.94 -4.90 8.43
CA GLU A 307 21.31 -5.07 9.74
C GLU A 307 21.36 -6.55 10.17
N CYS A 308 20.50 -7.39 9.59
CA CYS A 308 20.44 -8.82 9.88
C CYS A 308 20.57 -9.70 8.64
N GLY A 309 20.86 -9.11 7.47
CA GLY A 309 20.80 -9.80 6.20
C GLY A 309 19.37 -10.02 5.72
N TYR A 310 19.23 -10.33 4.42
CA TYR A 310 17.91 -10.59 3.82
C TYR A 310 17.22 -11.81 4.43
N LYS A 311 17.96 -12.90 4.60
CA LYS A 311 17.47 -14.13 5.23
C LYS A 311 17.08 -13.92 6.70
N GLY A 312 17.91 -13.20 7.46
CA GLY A 312 17.59 -12.82 8.84
C GLY A 312 16.30 -12.02 8.94
N ALA A 313 16.02 -11.13 7.97
CA ALA A 313 14.77 -10.37 7.93
C ALA A 313 13.52 -11.26 7.85
N LYS A 314 13.58 -12.35 7.06
CA LYS A 314 12.50 -13.35 6.96
C LYS A 314 12.42 -14.19 8.24
N GLU A 315 13.55 -14.64 8.77
CA GLU A 315 13.63 -15.45 9.98
C GLU A 315 13.11 -14.72 11.22
N ALA A 316 13.38 -13.41 11.32
CA ALA A 316 12.87 -12.54 12.38
C ALA A 316 11.34 -12.59 12.48
N ILE A 317 10.62 -12.66 11.34
CA ILE A 317 9.14 -12.77 11.37
C ILE A 317 8.69 -14.04 12.06
N SER A 318 9.33 -15.17 11.75
CA SER A 318 8.98 -16.46 12.35
C SER A 318 9.29 -16.46 13.84
N HIS A 319 10.42 -15.85 14.23
CA HIS A 319 10.79 -15.68 15.64
C HIS A 319 9.76 -14.84 16.41
N VAL A 320 9.46 -13.64 15.91
CA VAL A 320 8.54 -12.69 16.51
C VAL A 320 7.10 -13.22 16.54
N ALA A 321 6.67 -13.91 15.50
CA ALA A 321 5.38 -14.62 15.44
C ALA A 321 5.27 -15.70 16.52
N GLY A 322 6.34 -16.46 16.77
CA GLY A 322 6.40 -17.44 17.86
C GLY A 322 6.23 -16.80 19.23
N LYS A 323 6.86 -15.64 19.48
CA LYS A 323 6.73 -14.88 20.72
C LYS A 323 5.32 -14.31 20.93
N ALA A 324 4.67 -13.89 19.84
CA ALA A 324 3.29 -13.41 19.85
C ALA A 324 2.23 -14.53 19.81
N ALA A 325 2.65 -15.80 19.86
CA ALA A 325 1.78 -16.98 19.75
C ALA A 325 0.87 -16.97 18.50
N VAL A 326 1.39 -16.45 17.38
CA VAL A 326 0.69 -16.39 16.09
C VAL A 326 0.51 -17.80 15.54
N SER A 327 -0.68 -18.10 15.03
CA SER A 327 -0.97 -19.42 14.45
C SER A 327 -0.17 -19.64 13.16
N SER A 328 0.09 -20.91 12.81
CA SER A 328 0.74 -21.23 11.53
C SER A 328 -0.05 -20.70 10.33
N SER A 329 -1.39 -20.74 10.39
CA SER A 329 -2.27 -20.21 9.35
C SER A 329 -2.11 -18.70 9.18
N ASP A 330 -2.05 -17.95 10.28
CA ASP A 330 -1.84 -16.49 10.23
C ASP A 330 -0.44 -16.14 9.72
N LEU A 331 0.57 -16.92 10.08
CA LEU A 331 1.92 -16.75 9.58
C LEU A 331 1.98 -16.96 8.05
N GLU A 332 1.26 -17.94 7.51
CA GLU A 332 1.14 -18.11 6.04
C GLU A 332 0.47 -16.90 5.36
N TRP A 333 -0.51 -16.27 6.01
CA TRP A 333 -1.10 -15.03 5.51
C TRP A 333 -0.07 -13.91 5.42
N ILE A 334 0.66 -13.69 6.52
CA ILE A 334 1.67 -12.65 6.64
C ILE A 334 2.81 -12.88 5.64
N LEU A 335 3.29 -14.11 5.49
CA LEU A 335 4.44 -14.42 4.63
C LEU A 335 4.11 -14.41 3.13
N GLY A 336 2.83 -14.51 2.73
CA GLY A 336 2.53 -14.48 1.29
C GLY A 336 1.08 -14.52 0.86
N LYS A 337 0.14 -15.13 1.60
CA LYS A 337 -1.26 -15.20 1.09
C LYS A 337 -1.91 -13.83 0.99
N THR A 338 -1.65 -12.91 1.92
CA THR A 338 -2.24 -11.57 1.89
C THR A 338 -1.83 -10.82 0.62
N VAL A 339 -0.53 -10.77 0.35
CA VAL A 339 0.00 -10.06 -0.83
C VAL A 339 -0.40 -10.77 -2.13
N SER A 340 -0.43 -12.10 -2.15
CA SER A 340 -0.90 -12.87 -3.32
C SER A 340 -2.39 -12.67 -3.60
N GLN A 341 -3.21 -12.57 -2.56
CA GLN A 341 -4.65 -12.28 -2.70
C GLN A 341 -4.87 -10.85 -3.17
N LEU A 342 -4.08 -9.89 -2.69
CA LEU A 342 -4.22 -8.49 -3.07
C LEU A 342 -3.80 -8.27 -4.54
N PHE A 343 -2.76 -8.95 -5.00
CA PHE A 343 -2.24 -8.86 -6.37
C PHE A 343 -2.52 -10.14 -7.16
N GLN A 344 -3.81 -10.44 -7.38
CA GLN A 344 -4.22 -11.66 -8.08
C GLN A 344 -3.59 -11.78 -9.47
N GLY A 345 -3.10 -12.98 -9.79
CA GLY A 345 -2.40 -13.27 -11.04
C GLY A 345 -0.95 -12.78 -11.10
N ALA A 346 -0.39 -12.24 -10.02
CA ALA A 346 1.04 -11.96 -9.90
C ALA A 346 1.83 -13.23 -9.52
N TRP A 347 3.14 -13.19 -9.78
CA TRP A 347 4.11 -14.27 -9.48
C TRP A 347 3.74 -15.64 -10.05
N VAL A 348 2.98 -15.68 -11.14
CA VAL A 348 2.66 -16.93 -11.85
C VAL A 348 3.77 -17.26 -12.84
N THR A 349 4.10 -18.54 -12.95
CA THR A 349 4.97 -19.01 -14.04
C THR A 349 4.18 -18.89 -15.35
N PRO A 350 4.75 -18.30 -16.41
CA PRO A 350 4.09 -18.15 -17.72
C PRO A 350 3.60 -19.47 -18.32
#